data_AF-A0A519X5X1-F1
#
_entry.id   AF-A0A519X5X1-F1
#
_cell.length_a   1.000
_cell.length_b   1.000
_cell.length_c   1.000
_cell.angle_alpha   90.00
_cell.angle_beta   90.00
_cell.angle_gamma   90.00
#
_symmetry.space_group_name_H-M   'P 1'
#
loop_
_entity.id
_entity.type
_entity.pdbx_description
1 polymer ?
#
loop_
_entity_poly.entity_id
_entity_poly.type
_entity_poly.pdbx_seq_one_letter_code
_entity_poly.pdbx_strand_id
1 'polypeptide(L)'
;MKYLIYISTASKIMVEDDLKEILNISQQNNKKNNLTGMLLYGEGSFVQLLEGDADQLDETYNTILTDERHKNVFKLDEGDIEARFFPDWTMGFKVISGQDMSEFEGYADTASVKQWDGKGYHPVLEILKNFADINNL
;
A
#
# COMPACT_ATOMS: atom_id res chain seq x y z
N MET A 1 6.63 5.98 15.51
CA MET A 1 6.41 5.02 14.41
C MET A 1 5.41 5.67 13.49
N LYS A 2 5.54 5.45 12.19
CA LYS A 2 4.61 6.05 11.22
C LYS A 2 4.09 5.00 10.24
N TYR A 3 3.05 5.37 9.51
CA TYR A 3 2.56 4.63 8.36
C TYR A 3 2.50 5.54 7.13
N LEU A 4 2.47 4.90 5.97
CA LEU A 4 2.26 5.55 4.68
C LEU A 4 1.43 4.63 3.80
N ILE A 5 0.47 5.22 3.09
CA ILE A 5 -0.39 4.54 2.13
C ILE A 5 -0.23 5.23 0.79
N TYR A 6 0.05 4.47 -0.26
CA TYR A 6 0.11 5.01 -1.62
C TYR A 6 -0.58 4.10 -2.62
N ILE A 7 -0.89 4.69 -3.77
CA ILE A 7 -1.35 4.00 -4.96
C ILE A 7 -0.42 4.33 -6.13
N SER A 8 -0.27 3.41 -7.07
CA SER A 8 0.53 3.60 -8.27
C SER A 8 0.02 2.76 -9.43
N THR A 9 0.40 3.10 -10.65
CA THR A 9 0.07 2.34 -11.85
C THR A 9 1.25 1.45 -12.23
N ALA A 10 1.03 0.16 -12.43
CA ALA A 10 2.02 -0.76 -12.95
C ALA A 10 2.48 -0.33 -14.36
N SER A 11 3.78 -0.44 -14.64
CA SER A 11 4.34 -0.09 -15.96
C SER A 11 3.94 -1.07 -17.06
N LYS A 12 3.55 -2.28 -16.68
CA LYS A 12 2.96 -3.33 -17.51
C LYS A 12 1.92 -4.10 -16.70
N ILE A 13 1.05 -4.87 -17.37
CA ILE A 13 0.27 -5.90 -16.68
C ILE A 13 1.23 -6.92 -16.07
N MET A 14 1.08 -7.16 -14.78
CA MET A 14 1.95 -8.05 -14.02
C MET A 14 1.39 -9.46 -14.09
N VAL A 15 2.22 -10.40 -14.52
CA VAL A 15 1.89 -11.82 -14.43
C VAL A 15 2.22 -12.36 -13.04
N GLU A 16 1.78 -13.57 -12.74
CA GLU A 16 1.96 -14.17 -11.41
C GLU A 16 3.43 -14.18 -10.95
N ASP A 17 4.37 -14.46 -11.86
CA ASP A 17 5.79 -14.47 -11.52
C ASP A 17 6.36 -13.07 -11.24
N ASP A 18 5.90 -12.03 -11.94
CA ASP A 18 6.27 -10.64 -11.65
C ASP A 18 5.84 -10.26 -10.22
N LEU A 19 4.61 -10.64 -9.85
CA LEU A 19 4.03 -10.35 -8.53
C LEU A 19 4.74 -11.11 -7.41
N LYS A 20 5.09 -12.39 -7.64
CA LYS A 20 5.88 -13.18 -6.69
C LYS A 20 7.26 -12.58 -6.45
N GLU A 21 7.91 -12.10 -7.50
CA GLU A 21 9.23 -11.46 -7.39
C GLU A 21 9.14 -10.17 -6.56
N ILE A 22 8.17 -9.30 -6.86
CA ILE A 22 7.90 -8.08 -6.09
C ILE A 22 7.67 -8.44 -4.61
N LEU A 23 6.77 -9.40 -4.34
CA LEU A 23 6.44 -9.80 -2.98
C LEU A 23 7.66 -10.33 -2.21
N ASN A 24 8.46 -11.20 -2.82
CA ASN A 24 9.64 -11.76 -2.18
C ASN A 24 10.67 -10.66 -1.84
N ILE A 25 10.91 -9.72 -2.75
CA ILE A 25 11.81 -8.58 -2.51
C ILE A 25 11.25 -7.69 -1.39
N SER A 26 9.96 -7.37 -1.43
CA SER A 26 9.29 -6.57 -0.39
C SER A 26 9.38 -7.23 0.99
N GLN A 27 9.10 -8.53 1.10
CA GLN A 27 9.19 -9.25 2.37
C GLN A 27 10.62 -9.25 2.94
N GLN A 28 11.64 -9.45 2.10
CA GLN A 28 13.03 -9.44 2.53
C GLN A 28 13.49 -8.05 3.00
N ASN A 29 13.21 -7.01 2.21
CA ASN A 29 13.58 -5.63 2.54
C ASN A 29 12.85 -5.15 3.78
N ASN A 30 11.54 -5.42 3.87
CA ASN A 30 10.75 -5.01 5.03
C ASN A 30 11.19 -5.72 6.29
N LYS A 31 11.49 -7.03 6.22
CA LYS A 31 12.05 -7.76 7.36
C LYS A 31 13.38 -7.17 7.83
N LYS A 32 14.28 -6.81 6.89
CA LYS A 32 15.56 -6.19 7.20
C LYS A 32 15.39 -4.82 7.88
N ASN A 33 14.43 -4.04 7.41
CA ASN A 33 14.19 -2.67 7.87
C ASN A 33 13.16 -2.58 9.01
N ASN A 34 12.71 -3.73 9.55
CA ASN A 34 11.65 -3.83 10.55
C ASN A 34 10.37 -3.07 10.15
N LEU A 35 9.97 -3.21 8.89
CA LEU A 35 8.73 -2.70 8.35
C LEU A 35 7.71 -3.83 8.21
N THR A 36 6.44 -3.46 8.31
CA THR A 36 5.29 -4.34 8.03
C THR A 36 4.34 -3.63 7.08
N GLY A 37 3.35 -4.37 6.58
CA GLY A 37 2.33 -3.76 5.73
C GLY A 37 1.60 -4.74 4.83
N MET A 38 0.90 -4.16 3.85
CA MET A 38 0.06 -4.88 2.90
C MET A 38 0.22 -4.30 1.49
N LEU A 39 0.25 -5.16 0.49
CA LEU A 39 0.31 -4.84 -0.93
C LEU A 39 -0.88 -5.48 -1.65
N LEU A 40 -1.67 -4.67 -2.33
CA LEU A 40 -2.77 -5.08 -3.18
C LEU A 40 -2.42 -4.81 -4.64
N TYR A 41 -2.83 -5.71 -5.53
CA TYR A 41 -2.72 -5.53 -6.98
C TYR A 41 -4.05 -5.83 -7.67
N GLY A 42 -4.49 -4.94 -8.55
CA GLY A 42 -5.73 -5.12 -9.32
C GLY A 42 -5.81 -4.11 -10.46
N GLU A 43 -6.36 -4.52 -11.61
CA GLU A 43 -6.55 -3.65 -12.79
C GLU A 43 -5.30 -2.87 -13.24
N GLY A 44 -4.11 -3.43 -13.05
CA GLY A 44 -2.86 -2.76 -13.42
C GLY A 44 -2.43 -1.65 -12.46
N SER A 45 -3.02 -1.56 -11.28
CA SER A 45 -2.65 -0.62 -10.22
C SER A 45 -2.19 -1.37 -8.96
N PHE A 46 -1.37 -0.71 -8.14
CA PHE A 46 -0.93 -1.19 -6.82
C PHE A 46 -1.44 -0.25 -5.74
N VAL A 47 -1.90 -0.81 -4.62
CA VAL A 47 -2.09 -0.07 -3.36
C VAL A 47 -1.20 -0.70 -2.31
N GLN A 48 -0.42 0.11 -1.61
CA GLN A 48 0.48 -0.40 -0.59
C GLN A 48 0.43 0.45 0.67
N LEU A 49 0.33 -0.22 1.81
CA LEU A 49 0.55 0.34 3.13
C LEU A 49 1.89 -0.17 3.66
N LEU A 50 2.68 0.74 4.20
CA LEU A 50 3.90 0.44 4.94
C LEU A 50 3.81 1.09 6.32
N GLU A 51 4.37 0.44 7.32
CA GLU A 51 4.43 0.98 8.68
C GLU A 51 5.71 0.54 9.40
N GLY A 52 6.23 1.41 10.26
CA GLY A 52 7.45 1.15 11.02
C GLY A 52 8.21 2.40 11.41
N ASP A 53 9.50 2.22 11.67
CA ASP A 53 10.40 3.34 12.00
C ASP A 53 10.38 4.40 10.89
N ALA A 54 10.37 5.68 11.28
CA ALA A 54 10.14 6.77 10.35
C ALA A 54 11.24 6.86 9.28
N ASP A 55 12.51 6.75 9.70
CA ASP A 55 13.65 6.87 8.82
C ASP A 55 13.73 5.67 7.87
N GLN A 56 13.50 4.46 8.39
CA GLN A 56 13.47 3.23 7.59
C GLN A 56 12.33 3.21 6.57
N LEU A 57 11.16 3.74 6.95
CA LEU A 57 10.02 3.84 6.06
C LEU A 57 10.30 4.86 4.95
N ASP A 58 10.86 6.03 5.28
CA ASP A 58 11.20 7.05 4.29
C ASP A 58 12.24 6.57 3.28
N GLU A 59 13.29 5.89 3.74
CA GLU A 59 14.32 5.33 2.85
C GLU A 59 13.72 4.27 1.92
N THR A 60 12.87 3.39 2.45
CA THR A 60 12.19 2.35 1.67
C THR A 60 11.24 2.99 0.65
N TYR A 61 10.48 4.01 1.04
CA TYR A 61 9.56 4.71 0.15
C TYR A 61 10.29 5.48 -0.96
N ASN A 62 11.42 6.11 -0.66
CA ASN A 62 12.26 6.76 -1.68
C ASN A 62 12.77 5.77 -2.72
N THR A 63 13.12 4.54 -2.31
CA THR A 63 13.49 3.47 -3.24
C THR A 63 12.30 3.10 -4.13
N ILE A 64 11.13 2.90 -3.53
CA ILE A 64 9.88 2.60 -4.23
C ILE A 64 9.57 3.67 -5.30
N LEU A 65 9.68 4.96 -4.96
CA LEU A 65 9.41 6.06 -5.90
C LEU A 65 10.22 6.01 -7.21
N THR A 66 11.36 5.32 -7.20
CA THR A 66 12.26 5.17 -8.36
C THR A 66 12.15 3.82 -9.08
N ASP A 67 11.26 2.94 -8.63
CA ASP A 67 11.12 1.61 -9.20
C ASP A 67 10.48 1.65 -10.60
N GLU A 68 11.17 1.15 -11.62
CA GLU A 68 10.69 1.21 -13.01
C GLU A 68 9.46 0.32 -13.26
N ARG A 69 9.12 -0.58 -12.33
CA ARG A 69 7.96 -1.48 -12.44
C ARG A 69 6.63 -0.75 -12.26
N HIS A 70 6.63 0.48 -11.77
CA HIS A 70 5.42 1.31 -11.67
C HIS A 70 5.68 2.79 -11.98
N LYS A 71 4.60 3.56 -12.04
CA LYS A 71 4.57 4.99 -12.30
C LYS A 71 3.37 5.63 -11.62
N ASN A 72 3.24 6.95 -11.72
CA ASN A 72 2.10 7.70 -11.19
C ASN A 72 1.87 7.41 -9.70
N VAL A 73 2.94 7.41 -8.90
CA VAL A 73 2.84 7.16 -7.46
C VAL A 73 2.14 8.35 -6.79
N PHE A 74 1.03 8.08 -6.12
CA PHE A 74 0.24 9.06 -5.38
C PHE A 74 0.11 8.63 -3.93
N LYS A 75 0.55 9.49 -3.02
CA LYS A 75 0.41 9.26 -1.58
C LYS A 75 -1.03 9.54 -1.18
N LEU A 76 -1.71 8.53 -0.65
CA LEU A 76 -3.11 8.60 -0.23
C LEU A 76 -3.23 9.10 1.22
N ASP A 77 -2.34 8.62 2.09
CA ASP A 77 -2.32 9.00 3.50
C ASP A 77 -0.95 8.75 4.11
N GLU A 78 -0.61 9.49 5.17
CA GLU A 78 0.50 9.20 6.06
C GLU A 78 0.29 9.83 7.43
N GLY A 79 0.87 9.23 8.46
CA GLY A 79 0.78 9.79 9.80
C GLY A 79 1.51 8.97 10.85
N ASP A 80 1.51 9.49 12.07
CA ASP A 80 2.04 8.80 13.24
C ASP A 80 1.06 7.75 13.75
N ILE A 81 1.60 6.63 14.23
CA ILE A 81 0.84 5.52 14.83
C ILE A 81 1.51 5.03 16.10
N GLU A 82 0.70 4.67 17.08
CA GLU A 82 1.15 4.08 18.35
C GLU A 82 1.37 2.57 18.23
N ALA A 83 0.57 1.90 17.40
CA ALA A 83 0.64 0.46 17.16
C ALA A 83 0.49 0.15 15.66
N ARG A 84 1.14 -0.93 15.23
CA ARG A 84 1.06 -1.45 13.87
C ARG A 84 -0.36 -1.94 13.59
N PHE A 85 -0.89 -1.63 12.41
CA PHE A 85 -2.16 -2.18 11.92
C PHE A 85 -1.99 -3.64 11.49
N PHE A 86 -0.84 -4.01 10.95
CA PHE A 86 -0.54 -5.34 10.42
C PHE A 86 0.79 -5.88 10.99
N PRO A 87 0.90 -6.10 12.32
CA PRO A 87 2.17 -6.42 12.99
C PRO A 87 2.81 -7.72 12.53
N ASP A 88 2.01 -8.69 12.04
CA ASP A 88 2.49 -10.02 11.69
C ASP A 88 2.91 -10.16 10.22
N TRP A 89 2.71 -9.11 9.41
CA TRP A 89 2.97 -9.17 7.98
C TRP A 89 4.16 -8.31 7.59
N THR A 90 5.31 -8.94 7.37
CA THR A 90 6.43 -8.25 6.72
C THR A 90 5.99 -7.65 5.38
N MET A 91 5.13 -8.37 4.65
CA MET A 91 4.29 -7.82 3.58
C MET A 91 3.16 -8.83 3.26
N GLY A 92 1.93 -8.48 3.61
CA GLY A 92 0.74 -9.21 3.17
C GLY A 92 0.45 -8.92 1.71
N PHE A 93 -0.07 -9.89 0.94
CA PHE A 93 -0.31 -9.70 -0.49
C PHE A 93 -1.62 -10.31 -0.95
N LYS A 94 -2.34 -9.58 -1.82
CA LYS A 94 -3.56 -10.07 -2.44
C LYS A 94 -3.78 -9.44 -3.82
N VAL A 95 -4.22 -10.27 -4.77
CA VAL A 95 -4.80 -9.79 -6.02
C VAL A 95 -6.29 -9.53 -5.79
N ILE A 96 -6.76 -8.34 -6.15
CA ILE A 96 -8.13 -7.88 -5.90
C ILE A 96 -8.88 -7.63 -7.21
N SER A 97 -10.21 -7.59 -7.13
CA SER A 97 -11.04 -7.30 -8.29
C SER A 97 -10.96 -5.82 -8.67
N GLY A 98 -11.29 -5.47 -9.92
CA GLY A 98 -11.39 -4.07 -10.33
C GLY A 98 -12.45 -3.27 -9.57
N GLN A 99 -13.51 -3.94 -9.09
CA GLN A 99 -14.50 -3.31 -8.23
C GLN A 99 -13.86 -2.86 -6.91
N ASP A 100 -13.12 -3.74 -6.25
CA ASP A 100 -12.42 -3.39 -5.00
C ASP A 100 -11.38 -2.30 -5.25
N MET A 101 -10.66 -2.36 -6.38
CA MET A 101 -9.63 -1.38 -6.72
C MET A 101 -10.20 0.04 -6.93
N SER A 102 -11.39 0.13 -7.51
CA SER A 102 -12.05 1.42 -7.75
C SER A 102 -12.34 2.21 -6.47
N GLU A 103 -12.45 1.53 -5.32
CA GLU A 103 -12.65 2.20 -4.04
C GLU A 103 -11.44 3.05 -3.64
N PHE A 104 -10.23 2.58 -3.97
CA PHE A 104 -8.94 3.24 -3.71
C PHE A 104 -8.62 4.32 -4.74
N GLU A 105 -8.82 4.03 -6.02
CA GLU A 105 -8.59 5.00 -7.10
C GLU A 105 -9.46 6.26 -6.93
N GLY A 106 -10.66 6.11 -6.37
CA GLY A 106 -11.55 7.22 -6.02
C GLY A 106 -11.04 8.16 -4.92
N TYR A 107 -9.88 7.89 -4.29
CA TYR A 107 -9.18 8.82 -3.40
C TYR A 107 -7.88 9.39 -3.99
N ALA A 108 -7.43 8.84 -5.12
CA ALA A 108 -6.20 9.24 -5.80
C ALA A 108 -6.43 10.37 -6.81
N ASP A 109 -7.65 10.44 -7.34
CA ASP A 109 -8.02 11.42 -8.36
C ASP A 109 -8.33 12.77 -7.71
N THR A 110 -7.57 13.81 -8.07
CA THR A 110 -7.80 15.18 -7.58
C THR A 110 -9.10 15.80 -8.08
N ALA A 111 -9.76 15.18 -9.07
CA ALA A 111 -11.09 15.51 -9.55
C ALA A 111 -12.21 14.66 -8.91
N SER A 112 -11.88 13.68 -8.06
CA SER A 112 -12.86 12.78 -7.46
C SER A 112 -13.65 13.39 -6.30
N VAL A 113 -14.87 12.90 -6.14
CA VAL A 113 -15.94 13.43 -5.26
C VAL A 113 -15.67 13.13 -3.77
N LYS A 114 -14.69 12.29 -3.45
CA LYS A 114 -14.40 11.86 -2.06
C LYS A 114 -13.43 12.82 -1.40
N GLN A 115 -13.97 13.87 -0.78
CA GLN A 115 -13.22 14.73 0.15
C GLN A 115 -13.15 14.06 1.52
N TRP A 116 -11.93 13.85 2.01
CA TRP A 116 -11.70 13.55 3.42
C TRP A 116 -11.61 14.87 4.20
N ASP A 117 -12.29 14.96 5.33
CA ASP A 117 -12.39 16.17 6.15
C ASP A 117 -11.16 16.40 7.05
N GLY A 118 -10.15 15.54 6.95
CA GLY A 118 -8.92 15.59 7.74
C GLY A 118 -9.09 15.11 9.17
N LYS A 119 -10.23 14.50 9.54
CA LYS A 119 -10.46 13.97 10.88
C LYS A 119 -10.31 12.46 10.93
N GLY A 120 -9.62 11.98 11.97
CA GLY A 120 -9.38 10.56 12.18
C GLY A 120 -8.33 10.00 11.24
N TYR A 121 -8.43 8.72 10.91
CA TYR A 121 -7.63 8.11 9.84
C TYR A 121 -8.29 8.33 8.49
N HIS A 122 -7.50 8.44 7.43
CA HIS A 122 -8.04 8.51 6.08
C HIS A 122 -8.89 7.26 5.80
N PRO A 123 -10.07 7.37 5.15
CA PRO A 123 -10.97 6.24 4.93
C PRO A 123 -10.33 5.03 4.24
N VAL A 124 -9.29 5.27 3.43
CA VAL A 124 -8.51 4.20 2.78
C VAL A 124 -7.93 3.20 3.79
N LEU A 125 -7.53 3.66 4.98
CA LEU A 125 -7.01 2.79 6.01
C LEU A 125 -8.10 1.82 6.51
N GLU A 126 -9.31 2.33 6.71
CA GLU A 126 -10.44 1.51 7.15
C GLU A 126 -10.86 0.50 6.07
N ILE A 127 -10.77 0.87 4.78
CA ILE A 127 -10.97 -0.06 3.67
C ILE A 127 -9.91 -1.18 3.73
N LEU A 128 -8.64 -0.85 3.95
CA LEU A 128 -7.57 -1.85 4.05
C LEU A 128 -7.78 -2.80 5.24
N LYS A 129 -8.16 -2.29 6.42
CA LYS A 129 -8.44 -3.12 7.61
C LYS A 129 -9.63 -4.03 7.37
N ASN A 130 -10.74 -3.50 6.88
CA ASN A 130 -11.92 -4.30 6.55
C ASN A 130 -11.61 -5.37 5.51
N PHE A 131 -10.80 -5.03 4.49
CA PHE A 131 -10.38 -5.97 3.48
C PHE A 131 -9.57 -7.12 4.07
N ALA A 132 -8.62 -6.82 4.95
CA ALA A 132 -7.84 -7.81 5.69
C ALA A 132 -8.74 -8.75 6.51
N ASP A 133 -9.65 -8.17 7.30
CA ASP A 133 -10.57 -8.94 8.17
C ASP A 133 -11.50 -9.86 7.36
N ILE A 134 -12.13 -9.34 6.30
CA ILE A 134 -13.06 -10.10 5.43
C ILE A 134 -12.34 -11.25 4.73
N ASN A 135 -11.09 -11.05 4.34
CA ASN A 135 -10.31 -12.06 3.61
C ASN A 135 -9.58 -13.03 4.55
N ASN A 136 -9.73 -12.90 5.87
CA ASN A 136 -8.99 -13.66 6.89
C ASN A 136 -7.49 -13.68 6.60
N LEU A 137 -6.94 -12.52 6.24
CA LEU A 137 -5.50 -12.36 6.05
C LEU A 137 -4.79 -12.34 7.41
#